data_AF-A0A8W8J0R2-F1
#
_entry.id   AF-A0A8W8J0R2-F1
#
_cell.length_a   1.000
_cell.length_b   1.000
_cell.length_c   1.000
_cell.angle_alpha   90.00
_cell.angle_beta   90.00
_cell.angle_gamma   90.00
#
_symmetry.space_group_name_H-M   'P 1'
#
loop_
_entity.id
_entity.type
_entity.pdbx_description
1 polymer ?
#
loop_
_entity_poly.entity_id
_entity_poly.type
_entity_poly.pdbx_seq_one_letter_code
_entity_poly.pdbx_strand_id
1 'polypeptide(L)'
;MNLRNNSISTLDVTDFMITRSFCQIDISYNRVESIVNSNNWTVDKKNNYGTGFYNGTYNQLKYLPDWNKIGFPNLISLNAMMYRGYDIRHNPIYCDCNLAQSLVFFSPILALIDRDYFYVKCNGPKALTGQKLRSFLEGNRITQLVCNYTGVALCPSQCACVKEPRYSPKKFFNVILVTSITCNNSSLYRLPHILPESDEIEFRFNGSGIKELTNEHYLPRVTVLKLVSMPFFDKMALENLKSLKELSLPRKAQLNGIPKELSFLHPCVFLQEDNFVMNCTCSLEWMIEWLSLDVSSECQRNFEFKCLTKNNTEPARTYLQNIDCNVHTSDSIYLTLTSMCLALLVLLLFLTATWKRKCEIRLLIRETKLGKLLRSRVTLDQDRVVFISFDGSNHCIHSFIFQKLEPFLVTNGFHVFIPSRDLAVGSVRSEEAAWQISVSRYYITFLSLSYLDEDVFETRSEWRYIWNGYLSDNRKELLVLNYDLLKPSDVPCSKMRAVLRAGNVVDFDAGENTILSKIVKLFHTLSF
;
A
#
# COMPACT_ATOMS: atom_id res chain seq x y z
N MET A 1 -25.29 -32.36 -53.38
CA MET A 1 -26.16 -31.19 -53.06
C MET A 1 -25.53 -29.97 -53.74
N ASN A 2 -26.32 -29.17 -54.47
CA ASN A 2 -25.81 -27.99 -55.18
C ASN A 2 -26.45 -26.73 -54.60
N LEU A 3 -25.62 -25.89 -53.96
CA LEU A 3 -25.95 -24.62 -53.32
C LEU A 3 -25.13 -23.47 -53.91
N ARG A 4 -24.57 -23.64 -55.11
CA ARG A 4 -23.76 -22.62 -55.81
C ARG A 4 -24.58 -21.38 -56.17
N ASN A 5 -23.93 -20.20 -56.21
CA ASN A 5 -24.53 -18.92 -56.62
C ASN A 5 -25.74 -18.48 -55.78
N ASN A 6 -25.77 -18.84 -54.49
CA ASN A 6 -26.80 -18.35 -53.57
C ASN A 6 -26.29 -17.13 -52.79
N SER A 7 -27.08 -16.68 -51.81
CA SER A 7 -26.74 -15.57 -50.91
C SER A 7 -26.36 -16.05 -49.51
N ILE A 8 -25.79 -17.26 -49.38
CA ILE A 8 -25.38 -17.80 -48.08
C ILE A 8 -24.20 -16.98 -47.56
N SER A 9 -24.34 -16.40 -46.37
CA SER A 9 -23.32 -15.55 -45.72
C SER A 9 -22.58 -16.23 -44.57
N THR A 10 -23.18 -17.23 -43.95
CA THR A 10 -22.63 -17.98 -42.82
C THR A 10 -22.91 -19.46 -42.99
N LEU A 11 -21.97 -20.31 -42.58
CA LEU A 11 -22.12 -21.76 -42.57
C LEU A 11 -22.01 -22.26 -41.14
N ASP A 12 -22.98 -23.04 -40.65
CA ASP A 12 -22.85 -23.68 -39.34
C ASP A 12 -21.98 -24.94 -39.46
N VAL A 13 -21.23 -25.27 -38.41
CA VAL A 13 -20.39 -26.48 -38.41
C VAL A 13 -21.20 -27.76 -38.59
N THR A 14 -22.47 -27.78 -38.19
CA THR A 14 -23.36 -28.94 -38.40
C THR A 14 -23.73 -29.15 -39.87
N ASP A 15 -23.76 -28.09 -40.69
CA ASP A 15 -23.94 -28.18 -42.15
C ASP A 15 -22.70 -28.77 -42.83
N PHE A 16 -21.56 -28.64 -42.17
CA PHE A 16 -20.26 -29.14 -42.62
C PHE A 16 -19.95 -30.55 -42.09
N MET A 17 -20.47 -30.91 -40.91
CA MET A 17 -20.22 -32.19 -40.22
C MET A 17 -21.43 -33.12 -40.24
N ILE A 18 -21.88 -33.48 -41.45
CA ILE A 18 -22.95 -34.44 -41.70
C ILE A 18 -22.47 -35.87 -41.36
N THR A 19 -23.28 -36.71 -40.71
CA THR A 19 -22.88 -38.07 -40.30
C THR A 19 -22.87 -39.11 -41.43
N ARG A 20 -23.48 -38.80 -42.58
CA ARG A 20 -23.59 -39.69 -43.74
C ARG A 20 -22.58 -39.32 -44.81
N SER A 21 -22.10 -40.32 -45.54
CA SER A 21 -21.28 -40.09 -46.74
C SER A 21 -22.10 -39.42 -47.84
N PHE A 22 -21.45 -38.57 -48.64
CA PHE A 22 -22.04 -37.93 -49.82
C PHE A 22 -20.97 -37.74 -50.90
N CYS A 23 -21.40 -37.54 -52.15
CA CYS A 23 -20.45 -37.29 -53.24
C CYS A 23 -19.86 -35.88 -53.17
N GLN A 24 -20.71 -34.87 -53.34
CA GLN A 24 -20.30 -33.47 -53.34
C GLN A 24 -21.37 -32.56 -52.76
N ILE A 25 -20.93 -31.59 -51.95
CA ILE A 25 -21.72 -30.43 -51.53
C ILE A 25 -21.03 -29.20 -52.09
N ASP A 26 -21.70 -28.49 -53.00
CA ASP A 26 -21.16 -27.32 -53.67
C ASP A 26 -21.77 -26.03 -53.11
N ILE A 27 -20.98 -25.25 -52.38
CA ILE A 27 -21.35 -23.93 -51.83
C ILE A 27 -20.50 -22.82 -52.47
N SER A 28 -19.95 -23.06 -53.65
CA SER A 28 -19.10 -22.08 -54.33
C SER A 28 -19.87 -20.83 -54.80
N TYR A 29 -19.17 -19.72 -55.00
CA TYR A 29 -19.76 -18.45 -55.49
C TYR A 29 -20.92 -17.94 -54.61
N ASN A 30 -20.81 -18.12 -53.29
CA ASN A 30 -21.72 -17.54 -52.31
C ASN A 30 -21.06 -16.29 -51.66
N ARG A 31 -21.52 -15.89 -50.48
CA ARG A 31 -20.95 -14.79 -49.69
C ARG A 31 -20.51 -15.26 -48.32
N VAL A 32 -20.06 -16.52 -48.19
CA VAL A 32 -19.71 -17.09 -46.88
C VAL A 32 -18.51 -16.35 -46.32
N GLU A 33 -18.70 -15.65 -45.20
CA GLU A 33 -17.65 -14.86 -44.53
C GLU A 33 -17.01 -15.61 -43.35
N SER A 34 -17.77 -16.51 -42.71
CA SER A 34 -17.34 -17.25 -41.53
C SER A 34 -18.06 -18.59 -41.36
N ILE A 35 -17.40 -19.53 -40.69
CA ILE A 35 -17.99 -20.77 -40.19
C ILE A 35 -18.28 -20.59 -38.70
N VAL A 36 -19.52 -20.85 -38.30
CA VAL A 36 -20.02 -20.63 -36.93
C VAL A 36 -20.42 -21.95 -36.28
N ASN A 37 -20.63 -21.91 -34.97
CA ASN A 37 -21.14 -23.03 -34.20
C ASN A 37 -22.28 -22.55 -33.31
N SER A 38 -23.44 -22.31 -33.92
CA SER A 38 -24.60 -21.72 -33.27
C SER A 38 -25.22 -22.64 -32.22
N ASN A 39 -24.99 -23.95 -32.33
CA ASN A 39 -25.60 -24.97 -31.48
C ASN A 39 -24.64 -25.55 -30.42
N ASN A 40 -23.46 -24.94 -30.21
CA ASN A 40 -22.40 -25.49 -29.34
C ASN A 40 -22.11 -26.96 -29.64
N TRP A 41 -22.17 -27.33 -30.92
CA TRP A 41 -21.87 -28.66 -31.39
C TRP A 41 -20.42 -29.02 -31.09
N THR A 42 -20.18 -30.28 -30.75
CA THR A 42 -18.85 -30.83 -30.54
C THR A 42 -18.74 -32.16 -31.27
N VAL A 43 -17.58 -32.42 -31.84
CA VAL A 43 -17.37 -33.64 -32.62
C VAL A 43 -17.40 -34.87 -31.73
N ASP A 44 -18.21 -35.85 -32.12
CA ASP A 44 -18.25 -37.15 -31.48
C ASP A 44 -17.13 -38.01 -32.04
N LYS A 45 -16.11 -38.25 -31.21
CA LYS A 45 -14.92 -39.04 -31.55
C LYS A 45 -15.24 -40.51 -31.88
N LYS A 46 -16.39 -41.02 -31.45
CA LYS A 46 -16.82 -42.40 -31.69
C LYS A 46 -17.59 -42.55 -33.01
N ASN A 47 -18.11 -41.46 -33.55
CA ASN A 47 -18.85 -41.49 -34.80
C ASN A 47 -17.92 -41.38 -36.01
N ASN A 48 -18.18 -42.21 -37.01
CA ASN A 48 -17.61 -42.04 -38.33
C ASN A 48 -18.48 -41.05 -39.11
N TYR A 49 -17.89 -39.93 -39.53
CA TYR A 49 -18.60 -38.94 -40.34
C TYR A 49 -18.63 -39.31 -41.84
N GLY A 50 -18.04 -40.43 -42.27
CA GLY A 50 -18.07 -40.88 -43.65
C GLY A 50 -17.28 -39.97 -44.61
N THR A 51 -17.34 -40.29 -45.90
CA THR A 51 -16.57 -39.61 -46.96
C THR A 51 -17.40 -38.57 -47.69
N GLY A 52 -16.73 -37.56 -48.25
CA GLY A 52 -17.37 -36.60 -49.15
C GLY A 52 -16.49 -35.40 -49.47
N PHE A 53 -16.93 -34.61 -50.44
CA PHE A 53 -16.19 -33.43 -50.92
C PHE A 53 -17.02 -32.15 -50.80
N TYR A 54 -16.47 -31.13 -50.14
CA TYR A 54 -17.04 -29.79 -50.07
C TYR A 54 -16.31 -28.85 -51.01
N ASN A 55 -17.04 -28.22 -51.92
CA ASN A 55 -16.55 -27.13 -52.75
C ASN A 55 -16.97 -25.78 -52.14
N GLY A 56 -16.04 -25.12 -51.44
CA GLY A 56 -16.18 -23.81 -50.80
C GLY A 56 -15.48 -22.67 -51.54
N THR A 57 -15.14 -22.86 -52.83
CA THR A 57 -14.38 -21.88 -53.60
C THR A 57 -15.16 -20.60 -53.91
N TYR A 58 -14.46 -19.48 -54.15
CA TYR A 58 -15.06 -18.19 -54.53
C TYR A 58 -16.10 -17.67 -53.52
N ASN A 59 -15.76 -17.73 -52.23
CA ASN A 59 -16.52 -17.13 -51.13
C ASN A 59 -15.76 -15.92 -50.55
N GLN A 60 -16.20 -15.40 -49.40
CA GLN A 60 -15.61 -14.22 -48.75
C GLN A 60 -14.90 -14.57 -47.43
N LEU A 61 -14.47 -15.82 -47.26
CA LEU A 61 -13.81 -16.27 -46.04
C LEU A 61 -12.46 -15.55 -45.87
N LYS A 62 -12.33 -14.75 -44.81
CA LYS A 62 -11.11 -13.98 -44.51
C LYS A 62 -10.11 -14.73 -43.64
N TYR A 63 -10.57 -15.64 -42.80
CA TYR A 63 -9.70 -16.40 -41.88
C TYR A 63 -10.15 -17.86 -41.82
N LEU A 64 -9.22 -18.76 -41.51
CA LEU A 64 -9.61 -20.12 -41.13
C LEU A 64 -10.37 -20.08 -39.80
N PRO A 65 -11.38 -20.95 -39.60
CA PRO A 65 -12.11 -20.96 -38.35
C PRO A 65 -11.20 -21.31 -37.17
N ASP A 66 -11.56 -20.81 -35.99
CA ASP A 66 -10.99 -21.32 -34.74
C ASP A 66 -11.60 -22.70 -34.47
N TRP A 67 -10.81 -23.75 -34.73
CA TRP A 67 -11.23 -25.14 -34.66
C TRP A 67 -11.82 -25.52 -33.29
N ASN A 68 -11.30 -24.94 -32.21
CA ASN A 68 -11.83 -25.20 -30.87
C ASN A 68 -13.24 -24.63 -30.72
N LYS A 69 -13.47 -23.38 -31.19
CA LYS A 69 -14.78 -22.74 -31.16
C LYS A 69 -15.81 -23.44 -32.03
N ILE A 70 -15.38 -24.05 -33.14
CA ILE A 70 -16.27 -24.81 -34.01
C ILE A 70 -16.40 -26.30 -33.61
N GLY A 71 -16.03 -26.67 -32.38
CA GLY A 71 -16.36 -27.99 -31.82
C GLY A 71 -15.29 -29.06 -31.97
N PHE A 72 -14.05 -28.69 -32.32
CA PHE A 72 -12.88 -29.58 -32.39
C PHE A 72 -11.88 -29.25 -31.26
N PRO A 73 -12.09 -29.79 -30.04
CA PRO A 73 -11.36 -29.34 -28.85
C PRO A 73 -9.88 -29.74 -28.82
N ASN A 74 -9.47 -30.74 -29.62
CA ASN A 74 -8.09 -31.23 -29.63
C ASN A 74 -7.70 -31.88 -30.95
N LEU A 75 -6.41 -32.14 -31.14
CA LEU A 75 -5.87 -32.71 -32.37
C LEU A 75 -6.52 -34.04 -32.76
N ILE A 76 -6.80 -34.91 -31.79
CA ILE A 76 -7.44 -36.21 -32.01
C ILE A 76 -8.82 -36.04 -32.66
N SER A 77 -9.52 -34.98 -32.28
CA SER A 77 -10.86 -34.68 -32.78
C SER A 77 -10.87 -34.31 -34.27
N LEU A 78 -9.74 -33.83 -34.80
CA LEU A 78 -9.56 -33.54 -36.23
C LEU A 78 -9.53 -34.81 -37.10
N ASN A 79 -9.33 -36.01 -36.54
CA ASN A 79 -9.39 -37.25 -37.31
C ASN A 79 -10.74 -37.43 -38.02
N ALA A 80 -11.81 -36.86 -37.47
CA ALA A 80 -13.13 -36.84 -38.09
C ALA A 80 -13.15 -36.10 -39.45
N MET A 81 -12.20 -35.20 -39.69
CA MET A 81 -12.08 -34.44 -40.93
C MET A 81 -11.22 -35.13 -42.00
N MET A 82 -10.39 -36.10 -41.62
CA MET A 82 -9.38 -36.72 -42.51
C MET A 82 -9.97 -37.44 -43.72
N TYR A 83 -11.18 -37.98 -43.59
CA TYR A 83 -11.84 -38.75 -44.66
C TYR A 83 -12.65 -37.86 -45.62
N ARG A 84 -12.57 -36.54 -45.48
CA ARG A 84 -13.32 -35.55 -46.26
C ARG A 84 -12.39 -34.59 -46.98
N GLY A 85 -12.79 -34.19 -48.18
CA GLY A 85 -12.11 -33.15 -48.95
C GLY A 85 -12.80 -31.80 -48.75
N TYR A 86 -12.01 -30.75 -48.54
CA TYR A 86 -12.50 -29.39 -48.36
C TYR A 86 -11.71 -28.45 -49.26
N ASP A 87 -12.36 -27.90 -50.29
CA ASP A 87 -11.75 -26.92 -51.18
C ASP A 87 -12.18 -25.51 -50.83
N ILE A 88 -11.27 -24.75 -50.23
CA ILE A 88 -11.49 -23.35 -49.83
C ILE A 88 -10.63 -22.38 -50.65
N ARG A 89 -10.12 -22.80 -51.81
CA ARG A 89 -9.33 -21.92 -52.69
C ARG A 89 -10.15 -20.75 -53.20
N HIS A 90 -9.48 -19.72 -53.70
CA HIS A 90 -10.11 -18.50 -54.23
C HIS A 90 -10.97 -17.75 -53.20
N ASN A 91 -10.66 -17.88 -51.92
CA ASN A 91 -11.18 -17.04 -50.83
C ASN A 91 -10.17 -15.95 -50.46
N PRO A 92 -10.63 -14.77 -50.00
CA PRO A 92 -9.76 -13.64 -49.66
C PRO A 92 -9.08 -13.81 -48.28
N ILE A 93 -8.34 -14.90 -48.08
CA ILE A 93 -7.71 -15.23 -46.80
C ILE A 93 -6.64 -14.20 -46.42
N TYR A 94 -6.74 -13.65 -45.22
CA TYR A 94 -5.80 -12.68 -44.67
C TYR A 94 -4.81 -13.39 -43.74
N CYS A 95 -3.53 -13.31 -44.06
CA CYS A 95 -2.43 -14.00 -43.41
C CYS A 95 -1.74 -13.08 -42.40
N ASP A 96 -2.43 -12.79 -41.31
CA ASP A 96 -1.88 -12.07 -40.16
C ASP A 96 -1.78 -13.01 -38.94
N CYS A 97 -1.48 -12.45 -37.77
CA CYS A 97 -1.34 -13.20 -36.53
C CYS A 97 -2.57 -14.03 -36.14
N ASN A 98 -3.78 -13.66 -36.58
CA ASN A 98 -5.01 -14.38 -36.24
C ASN A 98 -5.10 -15.73 -36.96
N LEU A 99 -4.40 -15.90 -38.08
CA LEU A 99 -4.36 -17.15 -38.83
C LEU A 99 -3.49 -18.22 -38.14
N ALA A 100 -2.50 -17.80 -37.36
CA ALA A 100 -1.41 -18.66 -36.91
C ALA A 100 -1.88 -19.87 -36.09
N GLN A 101 -2.77 -19.66 -35.11
CA GLN A 101 -3.28 -20.74 -34.26
C GLN A 101 -4.07 -21.77 -35.06
N SER A 102 -5.01 -21.32 -35.90
CA SER A 102 -5.81 -22.22 -36.75
C SER A 102 -4.94 -23.00 -37.73
N LEU A 103 -3.90 -22.36 -38.26
CA LEU A 103 -2.97 -23.00 -39.21
C LEU A 103 -2.10 -24.06 -38.53
N VAL A 104 -1.54 -23.77 -37.35
CA VAL A 104 -0.70 -24.72 -36.60
C VAL A 104 -1.52 -25.90 -36.07
N PHE A 105 -2.73 -25.64 -35.56
CA PHE A 105 -3.63 -26.70 -35.12
C PHE A 105 -4.01 -27.66 -36.27
N PHE A 106 -4.21 -27.11 -37.48
CA PHE A 106 -4.57 -27.89 -38.67
C PHE A 106 -3.35 -28.50 -39.41
N SER A 107 -2.13 -28.18 -38.98
CA SER A 107 -0.90 -28.58 -39.67
C SER A 107 -0.74 -30.10 -39.92
N PRO A 108 -1.15 -31.02 -39.03
CA PRO A 108 -0.99 -32.45 -39.31
C PRO A 108 -1.84 -32.92 -40.49
N ILE A 109 -3.04 -32.34 -40.66
CA ILE A 109 -3.90 -32.65 -41.81
C ILE A 109 -3.26 -32.14 -43.09
N LEU A 110 -2.73 -30.91 -43.08
CA LEU A 110 -2.03 -30.33 -44.23
C LEU A 110 -0.76 -31.10 -44.61
N ALA A 111 -0.09 -31.73 -43.64
CA ALA A 111 1.09 -32.54 -43.88
C ALA A 111 0.75 -33.91 -44.48
N LEU A 112 -0.39 -34.50 -44.10
CA LEU A 112 -0.82 -35.83 -44.55
C LEU A 112 -1.50 -35.82 -45.91
N ILE A 113 -1.98 -34.67 -46.38
CA ILE A 113 -2.78 -34.57 -47.60
C ILE A 113 -2.11 -33.65 -48.63
N ASP A 114 -1.36 -34.23 -49.56
CA ASP A 114 -0.83 -33.51 -50.73
C ASP A 114 -1.88 -33.50 -51.85
N ARG A 115 -2.78 -32.52 -51.79
CA ARG A 115 -3.86 -32.35 -52.77
C ARG A 115 -4.01 -30.88 -53.16
N ASP A 116 -4.35 -30.66 -54.43
CA ASP A 116 -4.42 -29.31 -55.02
C ASP A 116 -5.35 -28.34 -54.29
N TYR A 117 -6.40 -28.85 -53.65
CA TYR A 117 -7.39 -28.05 -52.93
C TYR A 117 -6.92 -27.53 -51.56
N PHE A 118 -5.74 -27.95 -51.09
CA PHE A 118 -5.07 -27.36 -49.92
C PHE A 118 -4.07 -26.25 -50.29
N TYR A 119 -3.88 -25.94 -51.59
CA TYR A 119 -3.04 -24.82 -52.03
C TYR A 119 -3.77 -23.48 -51.93
N VAL A 120 -4.15 -23.12 -50.70
CA VAL A 120 -4.74 -21.83 -50.36
C VAL A 120 -3.64 -20.77 -50.30
N LYS A 121 -3.91 -19.60 -50.89
CA LYS A 121 -2.98 -18.47 -50.94
C LYS A 121 -3.51 -17.30 -50.14
N CYS A 122 -2.60 -16.51 -49.58
CA CYS A 122 -2.91 -15.26 -48.92
C CYS A 122 -3.38 -14.21 -49.93
N ASN A 123 -4.45 -13.51 -49.60
CA ASN A 123 -4.92 -12.32 -50.29
C ASN A 123 -4.30 -11.04 -49.71
N GLY A 124 -4.06 -11.02 -48.40
CA GLY A 124 -3.34 -9.94 -47.71
C GLY A 124 -2.65 -10.44 -46.45
N PRO A 125 -1.86 -9.60 -45.74
CA PRO A 125 -1.46 -8.23 -46.11
C PRO A 125 -0.57 -8.21 -47.38
N LYS A 126 -0.37 -7.03 -48.00
CA LYS A 126 0.36 -6.86 -49.27
C LYS A 126 1.73 -7.58 -49.32
N ALA A 127 2.44 -7.62 -48.20
CA ALA A 127 3.75 -8.28 -48.10
C ALA A 127 3.68 -9.81 -48.24
N LEU A 128 2.53 -10.42 -47.95
CA LEU A 128 2.32 -11.86 -47.94
C LEU A 128 1.36 -12.33 -49.03
N THR A 129 0.78 -11.42 -49.81
CA THR A 129 -0.13 -11.74 -50.92
C THR A 129 0.50 -12.76 -51.88
N GLY A 130 -0.25 -13.81 -52.21
CA GLY A 130 0.18 -14.89 -53.11
C GLY A 130 0.97 -16.03 -52.44
N GLN A 131 1.44 -15.87 -51.20
CA GLN A 131 2.12 -16.93 -50.47
C GLN A 131 1.15 -18.06 -50.08
N LYS A 132 1.61 -19.31 -50.10
CA LYS A 132 0.80 -20.49 -49.77
C LYS A 132 0.71 -20.64 -48.25
N LEU A 133 -0.45 -21.04 -47.71
CA LEU A 133 -0.60 -21.21 -46.25
C LEU A 133 0.40 -22.22 -45.67
N ARG A 134 0.65 -23.33 -46.38
CA ARG A 134 1.59 -24.38 -45.96
C ARG A 134 3.03 -23.87 -45.77
N SER A 135 3.46 -22.84 -46.51
CA SER A 135 4.85 -22.36 -46.38
C SER A 135 5.15 -21.67 -45.05
N PHE A 136 4.13 -21.27 -44.28
CA PHE A 136 4.33 -20.72 -42.93
C PHE A 136 4.56 -21.80 -41.87
N LEU A 137 4.28 -23.07 -42.19
CA LEU A 137 4.54 -24.22 -41.32
C LEU A 137 5.97 -24.77 -41.48
N GLU A 138 6.73 -24.25 -42.44
CA GLU A 138 8.10 -24.66 -42.71
C GLU A 138 9.09 -23.81 -41.89
N GLY A 139 9.94 -24.48 -41.10
CA GLY A 139 10.91 -23.81 -40.24
C GLY A 139 10.23 -22.87 -39.23
N ASN A 140 10.79 -21.66 -39.05
CA ASN A 140 10.24 -20.64 -38.15
C ASN A 140 9.41 -19.57 -38.86
N ARG A 141 8.90 -19.86 -40.07
CA ARG A 141 8.20 -18.87 -40.91
C ARG A 141 6.83 -18.46 -40.36
N ILE A 142 6.30 -19.16 -39.37
CA ILE A 142 5.05 -18.77 -38.68
C ILE A 142 5.15 -17.34 -38.11
N THR A 143 6.35 -16.93 -37.69
CA THR A 143 6.65 -15.58 -37.18
C THR A 143 6.39 -14.45 -38.19
N GLN A 144 6.26 -14.77 -39.49
CA GLN A 144 5.93 -13.80 -40.53
C GLN A 144 4.45 -13.35 -40.47
N LEU A 145 3.59 -14.14 -39.83
CA LEU A 145 2.17 -13.84 -39.66
C LEU A 145 1.99 -12.80 -38.55
N VAL A 146 2.26 -11.53 -38.86
CA VAL A 146 2.26 -10.45 -37.86
C VAL A 146 0.98 -9.61 -37.92
N CYS A 147 0.54 -9.10 -36.76
CA CYS A 147 -0.45 -8.03 -36.67
C CYS A 147 0.24 -6.75 -36.20
N ASN A 148 0.15 -5.70 -37.02
CA ASN A 148 0.74 -4.40 -36.70
C ASN A 148 -0.33 -3.47 -36.10
N TYR A 149 -0.12 -3.07 -34.84
CA TYR A 149 -0.98 -2.14 -34.10
C TYR A 149 -0.37 -0.73 -34.00
N THR A 150 0.75 -0.47 -34.66
CA THR A 150 1.43 0.84 -34.66
C THR A 150 0.51 1.93 -35.20
N GLY A 151 0.34 3.02 -34.44
CA GLY A 151 -0.54 4.13 -34.80
C GLY A 151 -2.04 3.89 -34.54
N VAL A 152 -2.41 2.73 -33.98
CA VAL A 152 -3.77 2.43 -33.51
C VAL A 152 -3.92 2.91 -32.07
N ALA A 153 -5.13 3.27 -31.63
CA ALA A 153 -5.42 3.77 -30.28
C ALA A 153 -4.94 2.86 -29.13
N LEU A 154 -4.80 1.55 -29.37
CA LEU A 154 -4.31 0.57 -28.39
C LEU A 154 -2.78 0.53 -28.27
N CYS A 155 -2.05 1.20 -29.16
CA CYS A 155 -0.59 1.33 -29.10
C CYS A 155 -0.23 2.76 -28.65
N PRO A 156 0.68 2.93 -27.66
CA PRO A 156 1.05 4.25 -27.20
C PRO A 156 1.66 5.10 -28.33
N SER A 157 1.46 6.42 -28.26
CA SER A 157 2.05 7.35 -29.22
C SER A 157 3.57 7.22 -29.27
N GLN A 158 4.13 7.22 -30.48
CA GLN A 158 5.57 7.06 -30.73
C GLN A 158 6.14 5.71 -30.28
N CYS A 159 5.29 4.68 -30.21
CA CYS A 159 5.70 3.30 -30.03
C CYS A 159 5.28 2.44 -31.22
N ALA A 160 6.08 1.42 -31.51
CA ALA A 160 5.74 0.35 -32.44
C ALA A 160 5.21 -0.83 -31.65
N CYS A 161 4.01 -1.31 -32.00
CA CYS A 161 3.39 -2.48 -31.36
C CYS A 161 3.14 -3.54 -32.43
N VAL A 162 3.89 -4.63 -32.36
CA VAL A 162 3.80 -5.73 -33.31
C VAL A 162 3.49 -7.00 -32.55
N LYS A 163 2.42 -7.70 -32.96
CA LYS A 163 2.05 -8.99 -32.40
C LYS A 163 2.45 -10.09 -33.38
N GLU A 164 3.27 -11.02 -32.89
CA GLU A 164 3.79 -12.14 -33.66
C GLU A 164 3.51 -13.48 -32.96
N PRO A 165 3.24 -14.54 -33.71
CA PRO A 165 3.09 -15.88 -33.18
C PRO A 165 4.45 -16.56 -33.02
N ARG A 166 4.64 -17.27 -31.92
CA ARG A 166 5.80 -18.14 -31.69
C ARG A 166 5.34 -19.54 -31.30
N TYR A 167 6.10 -20.57 -31.66
CA TYR A 167 5.80 -21.93 -31.21
C TYR A 167 5.88 -22.02 -29.69
N SER A 168 4.89 -22.68 -29.07
CA SER A 168 4.91 -22.92 -27.64
C SER A 168 5.98 -23.96 -27.28
N PRO A 169 6.91 -23.67 -26.36
CA PRO A 169 7.91 -24.65 -25.93
C PRO A 169 7.29 -25.81 -25.13
N LYS A 170 6.08 -25.64 -24.59
CA LYS A 170 5.41 -26.61 -23.71
C LYS A 170 4.41 -27.52 -24.44
N LYS A 171 3.87 -27.08 -25.57
CA LYS A 171 2.80 -27.78 -26.30
C LYS A 171 3.11 -27.81 -27.78
N PHE A 172 3.35 -29.00 -28.31
CA PHE A 172 3.38 -29.22 -29.76
C PHE A 172 2.03 -28.81 -30.36
N PHE A 173 2.05 -28.16 -31.53
CA PHE A 173 0.87 -27.65 -32.25
C PHE A 173 0.09 -26.52 -31.56
N ASN A 174 0.76 -25.75 -30.71
CA ASN A 174 0.20 -24.52 -30.16
C ASN A 174 1.14 -23.34 -30.45
N VAL A 175 0.58 -22.18 -30.76
CA VAL A 175 1.34 -20.93 -30.78
C VAL A 175 0.99 -20.08 -29.57
N ILE A 176 1.94 -19.27 -29.16
CA ILE A 176 1.74 -18.17 -28.23
C ILE A 176 1.83 -16.87 -29.01
N LEU A 177 0.94 -15.94 -28.74
CA LEU A 177 0.98 -14.60 -29.32
C LEU A 177 1.82 -13.69 -28.44
N VAL A 178 2.93 -13.21 -28.99
CA VAL A 178 3.85 -12.29 -28.32
C VAL A 178 3.66 -10.90 -28.90
N THR A 179 3.32 -9.92 -28.06
CA THR A 179 3.24 -8.51 -28.48
C THR A 179 4.50 -7.78 -28.06
N SER A 180 5.33 -7.44 -29.04
CA SER A 180 6.53 -6.64 -28.88
C SER A 180 6.19 -5.15 -29.01
N ILE A 181 6.47 -4.40 -27.95
CA ILE A 181 6.23 -2.97 -27.84
C ILE A 181 7.58 -2.29 -27.73
N THR A 182 7.93 -1.51 -28.74
CA THR A 182 9.18 -0.75 -28.77
C THR A 182 8.88 0.73 -28.82
N CYS A 183 9.28 1.44 -27.77
CA CYS A 183 9.07 2.87 -27.61
C CYS A 183 10.43 3.57 -27.64
N ASN A 184 10.75 4.22 -28.77
CA ASN A 184 11.99 4.98 -28.93
C ASN A 184 11.69 6.48 -28.77
N ASN A 185 12.32 7.16 -27.81
CA ASN A 185 12.12 8.59 -27.53
C ASN A 185 10.68 9.00 -27.18
N SER A 186 9.84 8.07 -26.72
CA SER A 186 8.48 8.38 -26.29
C SER A 186 8.47 9.09 -24.93
N SER A 187 7.60 10.10 -24.76
CA SER A 187 7.41 10.86 -23.52
C SER A 187 6.54 10.11 -22.49
N LEU A 188 6.69 8.80 -22.38
CA LEU A 188 5.95 8.01 -21.39
C LEU A 188 6.51 8.27 -19.99
N TYR A 189 5.64 8.76 -19.10
CA TYR A 189 5.95 8.95 -17.68
C TYR A 189 5.50 7.78 -16.80
N ARG A 190 4.61 6.94 -17.32
CA ARG A 190 4.08 5.73 -16.70
C ARG A 190 3.84 4.68 -17.77
N LEU A 191 3.67 3.43 -17.34
CA LEU A 191 3.21 2.38 -18.23
C LEU A 191 1.83 2.72 -18.82
N PRO A 192 1.55 2.36 -20.08
CA PRO A 192 0.23 2.56 -20.68
C PRO A 192 -0.84 1.80 -19.92
N HIS A 193 -2.04 2.36 -19.74
CA HIS A 193 -3.14 1.65 -19.07
C HIS A 193 -3.69 0.47 -19.88
N ILE A 194 -3.60 0.54 -21.20
CA ILE A 194 -4.19 -0.43 -22.13
C ILE A 194 -3.15 -0.76 -23.20
N LEU A 195 -3.04 -2.05 -23.51
CA LEU A 195 -2.19 -2.60 -24.57
C LEU A 195 -3.00 -3.64 -25.37
N PRO A 196 -2.56 -4.00 -26.60
CA PRO A 196 -3.20 -5.07 -27.36
C PRO A 196 -3.17 -6.38 -26.56
N GLU A 197 -4.29 -7.10 -26.57
CA GLU A 197 -4.38 -8.39 -25.90
C GLU A 197 -3.39 -9.40 -26.50
N SER A 198 -2.61 -10.06 -25.65
CA SER A 198 -1.58 -11.04 -26.05
C SER A 198 -1.42 -12.09 -24.96
N ASP A 199 -0.79 -13.23 -25.28
CA ASP A 199 -0.40 -14.21 -24.27
C ASP A 199 0.84 -13.74 -23.49
N GLU A 200 1.82 -13.20 -24.22
CA GLU A 200 3.04 -12.62 -23.66
C GLU A 200 3.28 -11.22 -24.21
N ILE A 201 3.91 -10.36 -23.41
CA ILE A 201 4.26 -8.98 -23.77
C ILE A 201 5.74 -8.76 -23.57
N GLU A 202 6.40 -8.24 -24.61
CA GLU A 202 7.76 -7.74 -24.53
C GLU A 202 7.74 -6.21 -24.60
N PHE A 203 8.04 -5.55 -23.49
CA PHE A 203 8.03 -4.11 -23.38
C PHE A 203 9.46 -3.55 -23.39
N ARG A 204 9.82 -2.80 -24.43
CA ARG A 204 11.13 -2.20 -24.62
C ARG A 204 10.98 -0.68 -24.68
N PHE A 205 11.40 0.00 -23.63
CA PHE A 205 11.29 1.45 -23.52
C PHE A 205 12.66 2.09 -23.44
N ASN A 206 13.01 2.82 -24.49
CA ASN A 206 14.26 3.55 -24.59
C ASN A 206 14.04 5.04 -24.22
N GLY A 207 13.68 5.28 -22.96
CA GLY A 207 13.47 6.61 -22.39
C GLY A 207 13.61 6.57 -20.86
N SER A 208 13.70 7.73 -20.22
CA SER A 208 13.89 7.87 -18.77
C SER A 208 12.66 8.46 -18.05
N GLY A 209 11.51 8.53 -18.75
CA GLY A 209 10.30 9.17 -18.22
C GLY A 209 9.59 8.33 -17.16
N ILE A 210 9.64 7.01 -17.27
CA ILE A 210 9.03 6.06 -16.32
C ILE A 210 9.90 5.97 -15.08
N LYS A 211 9.48 6.68 -14.02
CA LYS A 211 10.16 6.67 -12.71
C LYS A 211 9.55 5.67 -11.72
N GLU A 212 8.28 5.33 -11.92
CA GLU A 212 7.51 4.44 -11.07
C GLU A 212 6.74 3.45 -11.93
N LEU A 213 6.74 2.19 -11.51
CA LEU A 213 6.02 1.10 -12.14
C LEU A 213 4.80 0.76 -11.27
N THR A 214 3.63 1.19 -11.74
CA THR A 214 2.33 0.96 -11.11
C THR A 214 1.73 -0.36 -11.57
N ASN A 215 0.79 -0.88 -10.80
CA ASN A 215 0.11 -2.13 -11.13
C ASN A 215 -0.80 -1.96 -12.37
N GLU A 216 -0.41 -2.59 -13.49
CA GLU A 216 -1.23 -2.67 -14.70
C GLU A 216 -1.76 -4.08 -14.93
N HIS A 217 -2.98 -4.18 -15.45
CA HIS A 217 -3.69 -5.46 -15.64
C HIS A 217 -2.96 -6.47 -16.53
N TYR A 218 -2.05 -6.00 -17.39
CA TYR A 218 -1.26 -6.84 -18.28
C TYR A 218 0.12 -7.20 -17.73
N LEU A 219 0.56 -6.66 -16.58
CA LEU A 219 1.84 -7.02 -15.97
C LEU A 219 2.07 -8.52 -15.79
N PRO A 220 1.06 -9.34 -15.42
CA PRO A 220 1.21 -10.80 -15.33
C PRO A 220 1.62 -11.48 -16.62
N ARG A 221 1.47 -10.80 -17.77
CA ARG A 221 1.83 -11.29 -19.11
C ARG A 221 3.14 -10.69 -19.63
N VAL A 222 3.76 -9.76 -18.90
CA VAL A 222 5.03 -9.15 -19.31
C VAL A 222 6.14 -10.16 -19.06
N THR A 223 6.80 -10.58 -20.14
CA THR A 223 7.91 -11.55 -20.10
C THR A 223 9.25 -10.90 -20.35
N VAL A 224 9.30 -9.78 -21.08
CA VAL A 224 10.50 -8.98 -21.28
C VAL A 224 10.20 -7.54 -20.90
N LEU A 225 11.03 -6.96 -20.03
CA LEU A 225 10.96 -5.56 -19.67
C LEU A 225 12.35 -4.94 -19.82
N LYS A 226 12.53 -4.05 -20.79
CA LYS A 226 13.77 -3.31 -20.99
C LYS A 226 13.55 -1.84 -20.70
N LEU A 227 14.30 -1.32 -19.73
CA LEU A 227 14.19 0.06 -19.25
C LEU A 227 15.57 0.71 -19.19
N VAL A 228 15.65 2.02 -19.42
CA VAL A 228 16.91 2.78 -19.34
C VAL A 228 17.29 3.14 -17.89
N SER A 229 16.33 3.10 -16.97
CA SER A 229 16.55 3.37 -15.55
C SER A 229 15.73 2.41 -14.70
N MET A 230 16.24 2.08 -13.52
CA MET A 230 15.51 1.28 -12.55
C MET A 230 14.35 2.11 -11.97
N PRO A 231 13.08 1.74 -12.19
CA PRO A 231 11.97 2.46 -11.62
C PRO A 231 11.80 2.09 -10.14
N PHE A 232 11.07 2.92 -9.40
CA PHE A 232 10.44 2.49 -8.16
C PHE A 232 9.30 1.51 -8.49
N PHE A 233 9.21 0.40 -7.77
CA PHE A 233 8.16 -0.59 -8.01
C PHE A 233 7.11 -0.48 -6.91
N ASP A 234 5.86 -0.22 -7.29
CA ASP A 234 4.75 -0.36 -6.37
C ASP A 234 4.61 -1.83 -5.92
N LYS A 235 4.16 -2.04 -4.69
CA LYS A 235 4.04 -3.36 -4.09
C LYS A 235 3.14 -4.29 -4.91
N MET A 236 2.01 -3.79 -5.41
CA MET A 236 1.09 -4.57 -6.24
C MET A 236 1.68 -4.88 -7.63
N ALA A 237 2.52 -3.99 -8.17
CA ALA A 237 3.21 -4.26 -9.42
C ALA A 237 4.22 -5.41 -9.28
N LEU A 238 4.96 -5.48 -8.17
CA LEU A 238 5.90 -6.57 -7.89
C LEU A 238 5.21 -7.94 -7.87
N GLU A 239 4.05 -8.03 -7.22
CA GLU A 239 3.29 -9.29 -7.14
C GLU A 239 2.85 -9.81 -8.51
N ASN A 240 2.68 -8.92 -9.49
CA ASN A 240 2.23 -9.22 -10.84
C ASN A 240 3.36 -9.38 -11.86
N LEU A 241 4.63 -9.21 -11.49
CA LEU A 241 5.79 -9.38 -12.39
C LEU A 241 6.38 -10.81 -12.39
N LYS A 242 5.62 -11.82 -11.94
CA LYS A 242 6.11 -13.20 -11.77
C LYS A 242 6.47 -13.92 -13.08
N SER A 243 5.90 -13.50 -14.21
CA SER A 243 6.15 -14.11 -15.52
C SER A 243 7.40 -13.56 -16.23
N LEU A 244 8.12 -12.63 -15.60
CA LEU A 244 9.25 -11.95 -16.19
C LEU A 244 10.40 -12.93 -16.44
N LYS A 245 10.85 -13.01 -17.68
CA LYS A 245 11.97 -13.84 -18.15
C LYS A 245 13.22 -13.00 -18.40
N GLU A 246 13.05 -11.72 -18.71
CA GLU A 246 14.13 -10.78 -18.96
C GLU A 246 13.80 -9.40 -18.38
N LEU A 247 14.73 -8.87 -17.58
CA LEU A 247 14.76 -7.49 -17.10
C LEU A 247 16.14 -6.90 -17.43
N SER A 248 16.23 -6.19 -18.55
CA SER A 248 17.49 -5.57 -19.00
C SER A 248 17.55 -4.12 -18.53
N LEU A 249 18.66 -3.77 -17.88
CA LEU A 249 19.01 -2.44 -17.38
C LEU A 249 20.34 -2.01 -17.98
N PRO A 250 20.53 -0.75 -18.41
CA PRO A 250 21.83 -0.29 -18.89
C PRO A 250 22.84 -0.23 -17.75
N ARG A 251 24.14 -0.36 -18.08
CA ARG A 251 25.24 -0.40 -17.11
C ARG A 251 25.17 0.66 -16.01
N LYS A 252 24.83 1.91 -16.35
CA LYS A 252 24.70 3.00 -15.36
C LYS A 252 23.68 2.69 -14.27
N ALA A 253 22.57 2.04 -14.61
CA ALA A 253 21.54 1.63 -13.67
C ALA A 253 21.93 0.35 -12.89
N GLN A 254 22.70 -0.55 -13.50
CA GLN A 254 23.21 -1.76 -12.86
C GLN A 254 24.17 -1.47 -11.69
N LEU A 255 24.88 -0.34 -11.73
CA LEU A 255 25.87 0.04 -10.70
C LEU A 255 25.31 0.07 -9.27
N ASN A 256 24.01 0.37 -9.09
CA ASN A 256 23.39 0.41 -7.76
C ASN A 256 22.99 -0.99 -7.23
N GLY A 257 23.21 -2.03 -8.02
CA GLY A 257 22.75 -3.39 -7.71
C GLY A 257 21.26 -3.58 -7.96
N ILE A 258 20.79 -4.77 -7.61
CA ILE A 258 19.37 -5.13 -7.69
C ILE A 258 18.72 -4.78 -6.34
N PRO A 259 17.55 -4.13 -6.30
CA PRO A 259 16.78 -3.94 -5.08
C PRO A 259 16.31 -5.29 -4.50
N LYS A 260 16.33 -5.41 -3.17
CA LYS A 260 15.95 -6.64 -2.47
C LYS A 260 14.50 -7.06 -2.75
N GLU A 261 13.64 -6.10 -3.07
CA GLU A 261 12.24 -6.30 -3.43
C GLU A 261 12.07 -7.20 -4.67
N LEU A 262 13.08 -7.29 -5.54
CA LEU A 262 13.09 -8.15 -6.72
C LEU A 262 13.72 -9.53 -6.46
N SER A 263 14.08 -9.87 -5.22
CA SER A 263 14.72 -11.14 -4.89
C SER A 263 13.84 -12.38 -5.16
N PHE A 264 12.53 -12.20 -5.35
CA PHE A 264 11.62 -13.28 -5.73
C PHE A 264 11.78 -13.70 -7.20
N LEU A 265 12.38 -12.84 -8.04
CA LEU A 265 12.69 -13.16 -9.43
C LEU A 265 13.94 -14.04 -9.49
N HIS A 266 13.99 -14.91 -10.50
CA HIS A 266 15.16 -15.76 -10.72
C HIS A 266 16.37 -14.93 -11.20
N PRO A 267 17.62 -15.23 -10.77
CA PRO A 267 18.80 -14.50 -11.22
C PRO A 267 18.96 -14.40 -12.74
N CYS A 268 18.56 -15.45 -13.47
CA CYS A 268 18.57 -15.47 -14.95
C CYS A 268 17.77 -14.33 -15.59
N VAL A 269 16.79 -13.75 -14.89
CA VAL A 269 16.00 -12.64 -15.43
C VAL A 269 16.89 -11.44 -15.77
N PHE A 270 18.00 -11.26 -15.05
CA PHE A 270 18.92 -10.14 -15.24
C PHE A 270 20.16 -10.49 -16.10
N LEU A 271 20.31 -11.76 -16.51
CA LEU A 271 21.50 -12.29 -17.21
C LEU A 271 21.12 -12.83 -18.61
N GLN A 272 20.75 -11.94 -19.53
CA GLN A 272 20.31 -12.33 -20.89
C GLN A 272 21.18 -11.77 -22.02
N GLU A 273 21.82 -10.61 -21.85
CA GLU A 273 22.56 -9.93 -22.92
C GLU A 273 24.06 -9.76 -22.62
N ASP A 274 24.41 -9.42 -21.38
CA ASP A 274 25.79 -9.21 -20.94
C ASP A 274 25.98 -9.54 -19.45
N ASN A 275 27.24 -9.49 -18.99
CA ASN A 275 27.55 -9.59 -17.57
C ASN A 275 26.90 -8.43 -16.81
N PHE A 276 26.23 -8.73 -15.71
CA PHE A 276 25.63 -7.72 -14.85
C PHE A 276 26.70 -7.15 -13.91
N VAL A 277 27.07 -5.88 -14.07
CA VAL A 277 28.16 -5.26 -13.30
C VAL A 277 27.62 -4.23 -12.31
N MET A 278 27.93 -4.41 -11.03
CA MET A 278 27.42 -3.57 -9.93
C MET A 278 28.50 -3.14 -8.93
N ASN A 279 28.25 -2.05 -8.20
CA ASN A 279 29.08 -1.66 -7.06
C ASN A 279 28.67 -2.47 -5.84
N CYS A 280 29.49 -3.44 -5.48
CA CYS A 280 29.18 -4.33 -4.37
C CYS A 280 29.49 -3.70 -3.03
N THR A 281 28.44 -3.47 -2.26
CA THR A 281 28.46 -2.94 -0.89
C THR A 281 27.81 -3.97 0.05
N CYS A 282 27.93 -3.75 1.35
CA CYS A 282 27.27 -4.59 2.37
C CYS A 282 25.74 -4.66 2.26
N SER A 283 25.09 -3.70 1.59
CA SER A 283 23.64 -3.76 1.34
C SER A 283 23.22 -4.86 0.37
N LEU A 284 24.17 -5.46 -0.37
CA LEU A 284 23.92 -6.54 -1.34
C LEU A 284 24.27 -7.92 -0.79
N GLU A 285 24.57 -8.06 0.51
CA GLU A 285 24.90 -9.36 1.13
C GLU A 285 23.80 -10.42 0.93
N TRP A 286 22.53 -9.99 0.92
CA TRP A 286 21.38 -10.88 0.64
C TRP A 286 21.47 -11.58 -0.72
N MET A 287 22.22 -11.03 -1.68
CA MET A 287 22.40 -11.63 -3.01
C MET A 287 23.21 -12.92 -2.96
N ILE A 288 23.98 -13.20 -1.91
CA ILE A 288 24.81 -14.41 -1.81
C ILE A 288 23.93 -15.66 -1.88
N GLU A 289 22.88 -15.73 -1.06
CA GLU A 289 21.93 -16.84 -1.06
C GLU A 289 21.12 -16.86 -2.36
N TRP A 290 20.68 -15.70 -2.84
CA TRP A 290 19.91 -15.57 -4.06
C TRP A 290 20.65 -16.07 -5.31
N LEU A 291 21.94 -15.74 -5.44
CA LEU A 291 22.82 -16.22 -6.51
C LEU A 291 23.11 -17.72 -6.40
N SER A 292 22.97 -18.31 -5.21
CA SER A 292 23.18 -19.74 -4.98
C SER A 292 21.98 -20.61 -5.37
N LEU A 293 20.83 -20.01 -5.65
CA LEU A 293 19.59 -20.74 -5.94
C LEU A 293 19.67 -21.63 -7.19
N ASP A 294 20.58 -21.39 -8.13
CA ASP A 294 20.71 -22.28 -9.29
C ASP A 294 22.05 -22.18 -10.05
N VAL A 295 23.04 -22.97 -9.59
CA VAL A 295 24.38 -23.10 -10.21
C VAL A 295 24.34 -23.83 -11.57
N SER A 296 23.16 -24.31 -12.01
CA SER A 296 23.05 -25.25 -13.14
C SER A 296 22.34 -24.71 -14.40
N SER A 297 21.80 -23.50 -14.34
CA SER A 297 21.00 -22.90 -15.43
C SER A 297 21.86 -22.43 -16.62
N GLU A 298 21.34 -22.58 -17.86
CA GLU A 298 22.03 -22.18 -19.10
C GLU A 298 22.43 -20.69 -19.13
N CYS A 299 21.70 -19.83 -18.40
CA CYS A 299 21.95 -18.39 -18.37
C CYS A 299 23.28 -18.03 -17.69
N GLN A 300 23.65 -18.74 -16.61
CA GLN A 300 24.88 -18.48 -15.85
C GLN A 300 26.14 -19.02 -16.56
N ARG A 301 25.97 -19.87 -17.59
CA ARG A 301 27.10 -20.34 -18.42
C ARG A 301 27.63 -19.26 -19.35
N ASN A 302 26.78 -18.32 -19.76
CA ASN A 302 27.14 -17.28 -20.74
C ASN A 302 27.43 -15.94 -20.07
N PHE A 303 26.71 -15.59 -19.00
CA PHE A 303 26.83 -14.31 -18.32
C PHE A 303 26.86 -14.47 -16.81
N GLU A 304 27.58 -13.58 -16.12
CA GLU A 304 27.77 -13.64 -14.68
C GLU A 304 27.55 -12.27 -14.02
N PHE A 305 27.11 -12.28 -12.77
CA PHE A 305 27.12 -11.10 -11.91
C PHE A 305 28.54 -10.78 -11.46
N LYS A 306 28.97 -9.53 -11.63
CA LYS A 306 30.31 -9.07 -11.27
C LYS A 306 30.27 -7.82 -10.41
N CYS A 307 31.19 -7.77 -9.45
CA CYS A 307 31.45 -6.59 -8.63
C CYS A 307 32.53 -5.74 -9.29
N LEU A 308 32.28 -4.44 -9.41
CA LEU A 308 33.27 -3.47 -9.83
C LEU A 308 34.21 -3.18 -8.64
N THR A 309 35.50 -3.49 -8.80
CA THR A 309 36.56 -3.09 -7.86
C THR A 309 37.40 -1.96 -8.46
N LYS A 310 38.29 -1.35 -7.66
CA LYS A 310 39.05 -0.15 -8.08
C LYS A 310 39.81 -0.32 -9.41
N ASN A 311 40.25 -1.54 -9.74
CA ASN A 311 41.06 -1.80 -10.93
C ASN A 311 40.54 -2.95 -11.82
N ASN A 312 39.57 -3.77 -11.38
CA ASN A 312 39.09 -4.96 -12.11
C ASN A 312 37.62 -5.25 -11.81
N THR A 313 37.07 -6.30 -12.43
CA THR A 313 35.77 -6.88 -12.07
C THR A 313 35.97 -8.28 -11.54
N GLU A 314 35.36 -8.59 -10.39
CA GLU A 314 35.41 -9.92 -9.78
C GLU A 314 34.02 -10.57 -9.74
N PRO A 315 33.90 -11.91 -9.75
CA PRO A 315 32.63 -12.60 -9.55
C PRO A 315 31.91 -12.13 -8.29
N ALA A 316 30.63 -11.76 -8.42
CA ALA A 316 29.92 -11.11 -7.33
C ALA A 316 29.77 -12.00 -6.10
N ARG A 317 29.57 -13.30 -6.31
CA ARG A 317 29.46 -14.29 -5.24
C ARG A 317 30.72 -14.34 -4.39
N THR A 318 31.89 -14.46 -5.03
CA THR A 318 33.19 -14.55 -4.34
C THR A 318 33.52 -13.25 -3.62
N TYR A 319 33.26 -12.10 -4.25
CA TYR A 319 33.53 -10.81 -3.64
C TYR A 319 32.62 -10.54 -2.42
N LEU A 320 31.32 -10.79 -2.54
CA LEU A 320 30.36 -10.59 -1.44
C LEU A 320 30.54 -11.59 -0.28
N GLN A 321 31.13 -12.76 -0.52
CA GLN A 321 31.49 -13.68 0.56
C GLN A 321 32.73 -13.24 1.35
N ASN A 322 33.62 -12.48 0.70
CA ASN A 322 34.90 -12.06 1.26
C ASN A 322 34.89 -10.63 1.79
N ILE A 323 33.84 -9.85 1.52
CA ILE A 323 33.72 -8.48 2.01
C ILE A 323 33.47 -8.50 3.52
N ASP A 324 34.32 -7.83 4.28
CA ASP A 324 34.19 -7.74 5.74
C ASP A 324 33.11 -6.70 6.08
N CYS A 325 31.87 -7.15 6.16
CA CYS A 325 30.73 -6.34 6.59
C CYS A 325 30.56 -6.30 8.11
N ASN A 326 31.44 -6.98 8.86
CA ASN A 326 31.55 -6.74 10.28
C ASN A 326 32.25 -5.40 10.48
N VAL A 327 31.46 -4.35 10.67
CA VAL A 327 31.93 -3.12 11.29
C VAL A 327 32.50 -3.52 12.66
N HIS A 328 33.80 -3.76 12.74
CA HIS A 328 34.48 -4.00 14.00
C HIS A 328 34.27 -2.76 14.87
N THR A 329 33.42 -2.95 15.88
CA THR A 329 32.94 -2.06 16.94
C THR A 329 34.05 -1.58 17.89
N SER A 330 35.23 -1.22 17.36
CA SER A 330 36.29 -0.62 18.16
C SER A 330 35.91 0.81 18.61
N ASP A 331 35.26 1.58 17.74
CA ASP A 331 34.77 2.92 18.10
C ASP A 331 33.51 2.88 18.98
N SER A 332 32.72 1.79 18.95
CA SER A 332 31.48 1.71 19.74
C SER A 332 31.73 1.37 21.21
N ILE A 333 32.83 0.68 21.55
CA ILE A 333 33.14 0.31 22.95
C ILE A 333 33.58 1.56 23.74
N TYR A 334 34.38 2.44 23.15
CA TYR A 334 34.77 3.69 23.80
C TYR A 334 33.59 4.67 23.93
N LEU A 335 32.69 4.70 22.94
CA LEU A 335 31.47 5.49 23.01
C LEU A 335 30.47 4.96 24.06
N THR A 336 30.35 3.63 24.22
CA THR A 336 29.47 3.05 25.25
C THR A 336 30.06 3.20 26.65
N LEU A 337 31.38 3.07 26.83
CA LEU A 337 32.03 3.29 28.13
C LEU A 337 31.92 4.75 28.58
N THR A 338 32.19 5.70 27.68
CA THR A 338 32.05 7.13 27.97
C THR A 338 30.60 7.50 28.25
N SER A 339 29.64 6.97 27.48
CA SER A 339 28.21 7.11 27.73
C SER A 339 27.78 6.51 29.08
N MET A 340 28.32 5.34 29.48
CA MET A 340 28.01 4.73 30.77
C MET A 340 28.54 5.56 31.93
N CYS A 341 29.77 6.07 31.85
CA CYS A 341 30.33 6.94 32.87
C CYS A 341 29.54 8.25 33.00
N LEU A 342 29.14 8.86 31.87
CA LEU A 342 28.32 10.07 31.87
C LEU A 342 26.94 9.81 32.47
N ALA A 343 26.30 8.68 32.12
CA ALA A 343 25.03 8.27 32.68
C ALA A 343 25.09 8.02 34.19
N LEU A 344 26.18 7.41 34.68
CA LEU A 344 26.42 7.20 36.12
C LEU A 344 26.61 8.52 36.87
N LEU A 345 27.31 9.47 36.27
CA LEU A 345 27.55 10.79 36.85
C LEU A 345 26.25 11.61 36.89
N VAL A 346 25.43 11.55 35.83
CA VAL A 346 24.08 12.11 35.81
C VAL A 346 23.18 11.44 36.84
N LEU A 347 23.26 10.11 37.00
CA LEU A 347 22.46 9.36 37.99
C LEU A 347 22.83 9.78 39.43
N LEU A 348 24.12 9.95 39.73
CA LEU A 348 24.60 10.43 41.03
C LEU A 348 24.17 11.87 41.31
N LEU A 349 24.24 12.75 40.31
CA LEU A 349 23.72 14.13 40.42
C LEU A 349 22.20 14.14 40.60
N PHE A 350 21.48 13.23 39.93
CA PHE A 350 20.03 13.09 40.06
C PHE A 350 19.64 12.53 41.44
N LEU A 351 20.38 11.55 41.96
CA LEU A 351 20.16 10.96 43.29
C LEU A 351 20.43 11.97 44.41
N THR A 352 21.47 12.79 44.29
CA THR A 352 21.76 13.85 45.27
C THR A 352 20.75 15.00 45.19
N ALA A 353 20.33 15.40 44.00
CA ALA A 353 19.26 16.40 43.80
C ALA A 353 17.88 15.92 44.30
N THR A 354 17.54 14.65 44.05
CA THR A 354 16.28 14.04 44.50
C THR A 354 16.23 13.80 46.01
N TRP A 355 17.38 13.49 46.63
CA TRP A 355 17.48 13.35 48.09
C TRP A 355 17.25 14.69 48.80
N LYS A 356 17.76 15.79 48.23
CA LYS A 356 17.56 17.15 48.76
C LYS A 356 16.13 17.69 48.54
N ARG A 357 15.42 17.20 47.52
CA ARG A 357 14.09 17.69 47.08
C ARG A 357 12.97 16.65 47.22
N LYS A 358 13.06 15.78 48.22
CA LYS A 358 12.18 14.62 48.42
C LYS A 358 10.68 14.95 48.52
N CYS A 359 10.32 16.17 48.95
CA CYS A 359 8.92 16.63 48.98
C CYS A 359 8.48 17.35 47.69
N GLU A 360 9.38 18.05 46.99
CA GLU A 360 9.05 18.85 45.80
C GLU A 360 8.80 17.97 44.57
N ILE A 361 9.53 16.86 44.45
CA ILE A 361 9.37 15.91 43.33
C ILE A 361 8.06 15.12 43.44
N ARG A 362 7.56 14.87 44.65
CA ARG A 362 6.27 14.20 44.85
C ARG A 362 5.08 15.02 44.32
N LEU A 363 5.19 16.35 44.33
CA LEU A 363 4.19 17.25 43.75
C LEU A 363 4.27 17.25 42.21
N LEU A 364 5.48 17.35 41.64
CA LEU A 364 5.73 17.35 40.19
C LEU A 364 5.40 16.02 39.49
N ILE A 365 5.63 14.88 40.16
CA ILE A 365 5.24 13.56 39.63
C ILE A 365 3.72 13.40 39.58
N ARG A 366 2.97 14.06 40.48
CA ARG A 366 1.50 14.00 40.50
C ARG A 366 0.88 14.78 39.34
N GLU A 367 1.42 15.95 38.99
CA GLU A 367 0.95 16.74 37.84
C GLU A 367 1.15 16.01 36.51
N THR A 368 2.28 15.34 36.32
CA THR A 368 2.67 14.81 35.02
C THR A 368 2.20 13.38 34.73
N LYS A 369 2.07 12.50 35.76
CA LYS A 369 1.64 11.11 35.56
C LYS A 369 0.17 10.84 35.86
N LEU A 370 -0.51 11.63 36.69
CA LEU A 370 -1.95 11.42 36.97
C LEU A 370 -2.88 12.29 36.10
N GLY A 371 -2.40 13.42 35.55
CA GLY A 371 -3.20 14.31 34.71
C GLY A 371 -3.63 13.72 33.35
N LYS A 372 -2.90 12.73 32.84
CA LYS A 372 -3.23 12.07 31.56
C LYS A 372 -4.17 10.86 31.69
N LEU A 373 -4.29 10.24 32.87
CA LEU A 373 -5.03 8.99 33.04
C LEU A 373 -6.44 9.16 33.62
N LEU A 374 -6.79 10.33 34.16
CA LEU A 374 -8.06 10.53 34.89
C LEU A 374 -8.98 11.61 34.28
N ARG A 375 -8.74 12.03 33.04
CA ARG A 375 -9.55 13.03 32.32
C ARG A 375 -10.88 12.48 31.75
N SER A 376 -11.49 11.51 32.43
CA SER A 376 -12.74 10.87 31.98
C SER A 376 -13.60 10.50 33.19
N ARG A 377 -14.50 11.42 33.58
CA ARG A 377 -15.94 11.22 33.89
C ARG A 377 -16.45 12.39 34.72
N VAL A 378 -17.31 13.19 34.09
CA VAL A 378 -18.11 14.26 34.69
C VAL A 378 -19.30 13.61 35.38
N THR A 379 -19.60 14.00 36.62
CA THR A 379 -20.82 13.60 37.36
C THR A 379 -21.55 14.87 37.75
N LEU A 380 -22.68 15.14 37.10
CA LEU A 380 -23.15 16.48 36.73
C LEU A 380 -23.64 17.42 37.86
N ASP A 381 -23.88 16.98 39.10
CA ASP A 381 -24.58 17.84 40.08
C ASP A 381 -23.72 18.33 41.27
N GLN A 382 -22.52 17.80 41.47
CA GLN A 382 -21.61 18.22 42.57
C GLN A 382 -20.47 19.13 42.10
N ASP A 383 -20.36 19.39 40.79
CA ASP A 383 -19.22 20.06 40.16
C ASP A 383 -19.29 21.61 40.21
N ARG A 384 -20.27 22.21 40.91
CA ARG A 384 -20.46 23.68 40.98
C ARG A 384 -20.46 24.28 42.38
N VAL A 385 -20.14 23.50 43.41
CA VAL A 385 -20.13 23.99 44.80
C VAL A 385 -18.75 24.55 45.15
N VAL A 386 -18.71 25.80 45.62
CA VAL A 386 -17.52 26.55 46.05
C VAL A 386 -17.60 26.76 47.56
N PHE A 387 -16.63 26.24 48.31
CA PHE A 387 -16.50 26.50 49.74
C PHE A 387 -15.53 27.66 49.98
N ILE A 388 -15.98 28.69 50.71
CA ILE A 388 -15.15 29.84 51.05
C ILE A 388 -14.77 29.79 52.53
N SER A 389 -13.47 29.60 52.80
CA SER A 389 -12.91 29.62 54.16
C SER A 389 -12.21 30.96 54.42
N PHE A 390 -12.60 31.63 55.48
CA PHE A 390 -11.99 32.88 55.93
C PHE A 390 -12.27 33.09 57.42
N ASP A 391 -11.55 34.01 58.04
CA ASP A 391 -11.85 34.43 59.40
C ASP A 391 -13.01 35.43 59.41
N GLY A 392 -14.12 35.02 60.02
CA GLY A 392 -15.36 35.81 60.10
C GLY A 392 -15.22 37.12 60.89
N SER A 393 -14.18 37.27 61.71
CA SER A 393 -13.93 38.51 62.45
C SER A 393 -13.39 39.64 61.57
N ASN A 394 -12.86 39.32 60.38
CA ASN A 394 -12.29 40.29 59.46
C ASN A 394 -13.37 40.95 58.59
N HIS A 395 -13.83 42.14 59.01
CA HIS A 395 -14.88 42.90 58.32
C HIS A 395 -14.55 43.24 56.85
N CYS A 396 -13.27 43.46 56.52
CA CYS A 396 -12.88 43.83 55.15
C CYS A 396 -13.01 42.63 54.20
N ILE A 397 -12.52 41.46 54.62
CA ILE A 397 -12.67 40.21 53.87
C ILE A 397 -14.16 39.84 53.77
N HIS A 398 -14.90 39.96 54.88
CA HIS A 398 -16.34 39.73 54.91
C HIS A 398 -17.07 40.63 53.89
N SER A 399 -16.81 41.94 53.88
CA SER A 399 -17.42 42.87 52.93
C SER A 399 -17.11 42.51 51.48
N PHE A 400 -15.86 42.15 51.18
CA PHE A 400 -15.46 41.74 49.83
C PHE A 400 -16.17 40.45 49.37
N ILE A 401 -16.28 39.45 50.27
CA ILE A 401 -16.95 38.19 49.95
C ILE A 401 -18.41 38.43 49.56
N PHE A 402 -19.18 39.11 50.41
CA PHE A 402 -20.63 39.25 50.20
C PHE A 402 -21.00 40.31 49.15
N GLN A 403 -20.21 41.37 48.99
CA GLN A 403 -20.55 42.44 48.04
C GLN A 403 -20.00 42.20 46.63
N LYS A 404 -18.93 41.42 46.49
CA LYS A 404 -18.20 41.29 45.20
C LYS A 404 -18.05 39.83 44.77
N LEU A 405 -17.39 39.02 45.58
CA LEU A 405 -17.00 37.66 45.18
C LEU A 405 -18.20 36.71 45.05
N GLU A 406 -19.10 36.71 46.02
CA GLU A 406 -20.28 35.84 45.99
C GLU A 406 -21.21 36.20 44.81
N PRO A 407 -21.64 37.46 44.62
CA PRO A 407 -22.47 37.83 43.47
C PRO A 407 -21.83 37.43 42.14
N PHE A 408 -20.50 37.58 42.02
CA PHE A 408 -19.75 37.15 40.85
C PHE A 408 -19.83 35.65 40.62
N LEU A 409 -19.58 34.84 41.65
CA LEU A 409 -19.65 33.37 41.56
C LEU A 409 -21.05 32.87 41.22
N VAL A 410 -22.08 33.43 41.87
CA VAL A 410 -23.49 33.07 41.61
C VAL A 410 -23.90 33.44 40.18
N THR A 411 -23.49 34.62 39.68
CA THR A 411 -23.75 35.04 38.29
C THR A 411 -23.09 34.09 37.27
N ASN A 412 -21.95 33.49 37.62
CA ASN A 412 -21.27 32.48 36.80
C ASN A 412 -21.81 31.06 37.04
N GLY A 413 -22.91 30.90 37.78
CA GLY A 413 -23.63 29.63 37.96
C GLY A 413 -23.04 28.71 39.04
N PHE A 414 -22.19 29.22 39.93
CA PHE A 414 -21.65 28.46 41.07
C PHE A 414 -22.55 28.58 42.30
N HIS A 415 -22.64 27.51 43.08
CA HIS A 415 -23.27 27.49 44.40
C HIS A 415 -22.20 27.78 45.45
N VAL A 416 -22.34 28.90 46.18
CA VAL A 416 -21.34 29.34 47.16
C VAL A 416 -21.80 28.95 48.56
N PHE A 417 -20.96 28.16 49.25
CA PHE A 417 -21.14 27.83 50.65
C PHE A 417 -20.20 28.67 51.52
N ILE A 418 -20.77 29.43 52.45
CA ILE A 418 -20.06 30.33 53.35
C ILE A 418 -20.37 29.92 54.80
N PRO A 419 -19.38 29.37 55.55
CA PRO A 419 -19.59 28.85 56.91
C PRO A 419 -20.17 29.85 57.93
N SER A 420 -19.94 31.15 57.76
CA SER A 420 -20.49 32.17 58.65
C SER A 420 -21.98 32.45 58.41
N ARG A 421 -22.52 32.10 57.23
CA ARG A 421 -23.93 32.32 56.85
C ARG A 421 -24.74 31.01 56.86
N ASP A 422 -24.18 29.95 56.29
CA ASP A 422 -24.94 28.75 55.90
C ASP A 422 -24.99 27.66 56.98
N LEU A 423 -24.10 27.74 57.98
CA LEU A 423 -24.11 26.79 59.09
C LEU A 423 -25.20 27.13 60.10
N ALA A 424 -26.13 26.20 60.29
CA ALA A 424 -27.25 26.37 61.22
C ALA A 424 -26.77 26.53 62.67
N VAL A 425 -27.39 27.46 63.39
CA VAL A 425 -27.14 27.70 64.81
C VAL A 425 -27.53 26.44 65.61
N GLY A 426 -26.57 25.84 66.32
CA GLY A 426 -26.76 24.61 67.11
C GLY A 426 -26.26 23.31 66.46
N SER A 427 -25.75 23.36 65.22
CA SER A 427 -25.07 22.22 64.59
C SER A 427 -23.62 22.07 65.08
N VAL A 428 -23.07 20.84 64.98
CA VAL A 428 -21.63 20.60 65.21
C VAL A 428 -20.85 21.18 64.03
N ARG A 429 -20.40 22.43 64.18
CA ARG A 429 -19.76 23.24 63.13
C ARG A 429 -18.64 22.49 62.38
N SER A 430 -17.83 21.71 63.09
CA SER A 430 -16.72 20.95 62.49
C SER A 430 -17.16 19.80 61.60
N GLU A 431 -18.25 19.11 61.93
CA GLU A 431 -18.77 17.97 61.15
C GLU A 431 -19.50 18.47 59.90
N GLU A 432 -20.34 19.49 60.05
CA GLU A 432 -21.07 20.08 58.94
C GLU A 432 -20.13 20.78 57.96
N ALA A 433 -19.12 21.52 58.45
CA ALA A 433 -18.07 22.07 57.60
C ALA A 433 -17.30 20.97 56.88
N ALA A 434 -16.95 19.86 57.56
CA ALA A 434 -16.27 18.73 56.91
C ALA A 434 -17.12 18.09 55.81
N TRP A 435 -18.43 17.94 56.03
CA TRP A 435 -19.37 17.45 55.03
C TRP A 435 -19.43 18.38 53.81
N GLN A 436 -19.62 19.68 54.02
CA GLN A 436 -19.73 20.66 52.94
C GLN A 436 -18.42 20.79 52.15
N ILE A 437 -17.26 20.72 52.83
CA ILE A 437 -15.95 20.63 52.19
C ILE A 437 -15.83 19.33 51.36
N SER A 438 -16.37 18.21 51.84
CA SER A 438 -16.32 16.92 51.12
C SER A 438 -17.13 16.94 49.83
N VAL A 439 -18.26 17.65 49.78
CA VAL A 439 -19.11 17.79 48.58
C VAL A 439 -18.60 18.90 47.66
N SER A 440 -17.91 19.91 48.21
CA SER A 440 -17.41 21.04 47.43
C SER A 440 -16.30 20.64 46.46
N ARG A 441 -16.39 21.23 45.26
CA ARG A 441 -15.44 21.02 44.16
C ARG A 441 -14.32 22.06 44.16
N TYR A 442 -14.65 23.28 44.53
CA TYR A 442 -13.74 24.40 44.55
C TYR A 442 -13.58 24.94 45.97
N TYR A 443 -12.36 25.28 46.32
CA TYR A 443 -12.01 25.86 47.61
C TYR A 443 -11.38 27.24 47.41
N ILE A 444 -11.91 28.25 48.08
CA ILE A 444 -11.29 29.57 48.17
C ILE A 444 -10.93 29.80 49.64
N THR A 445 -9.65 29.96 49.93
CA THR A 445 -9.17 30.25 51.29
C THR A 445 -8.57 31.64 51.33
N PHE A 446 -9.10 32.52 52.18
CA PHE A 446 -8.53 33.83 52.45
C PHE A 446 -7.49 33.72 53.56
N LEU A 447 -6.24 33.91 53.18
CA LEU A 447 -5.11 33.91 54.09
C LEU A 447 -4.87 35.32 54.61
N SER A 448 -5.08 35.49 55.91
CA SER A 448 -4.75 36.71 56.69
C SER A 448 -4.00 36.30 57.96
N LEU A 449 -3.41 37.27 58.65
CA LEU A 449 -2.78 37.05 59.95
C LEU A 449 -3.78 36.47 60.96
N SER A 450 -5.03 36.94 60.94
CA SER A 450 -6.09 36.45 61.83
C SER A 450 -6.58 35.05 61.46
N TYR A 451 -6.50 34.66 60.18
CA TYR A 451 -6.74 33.27 59.75
C TYR A 451 -5.70 32.29 60.31
N LEU A 452 -4.48 32.76 60.57
CA LEU A 452 -3.38 31.95 61.11
C LEU A 452 -3.33 31.92 62.63
N ASP A 453 -4.21 32.64 63.31
CA ASP A 453 -4.30 32.65 64.76
C ASP A 453 -4.58 31.23 65.27
N GLU A 454 -3.73 30.76 66.20
CA GLU A 454 -3.83 29.40 66.72
C GLU A 454 -5.04 29.20 67.64
N ASP A 455 -5.60 30.29 68.15
CA ASP A 455 -6.77 30.30 69.03
C ASP A 455 -8.10 30.16 68.27
N VAL A 456 -8.09 30.31 66.94
CA VAL A 456 -9.27 30.13 66.08
C VAL A 456 -9.35 28.68 65.60
N PHE A 457 -10.10 27.86 66.34
CA PHE A 457 -10.24 26.42 66.07
C PHE A 457 -10.92 26.14 64.71
N GLU A 458 -11.85 27.00 64.31
CA GLU A 458 -12.66 26.86 63.10
C GLU A 458 -11.80 26.85 61.84
N THR A 459 -10.99 27.89 61.62
CA THR A 459 -10.14 28.03 60.43
C THR A 459 -9.10 26.92 60.34
N ARG A 460 -8.55 26.48 61.48
CA ARG A 460 -7.62 25.34 61.55
C ARG A 460 -8.29 24.02 61.15
N SER A 461 -9.51 23.79 61.61
CA SER A 461 -10.29 22.60 61.28
C SER A 461 -10.68 22.59 59.79
N GLU A 462 -11.22 23.71 59.29
CA GLU A 462 -11.57 23.89 57.87
C GLU A 462 -10.36 23.70 56.98
N TRP A 463 -9.23 24.34 57.29
CA TRP A 463 -7.99 24.18 56.53
C TRP A 463 -7.52 22.72 56.48
N ARG A 464 -7.61 21.99 57.60
CA ARG A 464 -7.24 20.57 57.64
C ARG A 464 -8.15 19.74 56.73
N TYR A 465 -9.45 20.00 56.71
CA TYR A 465 -10.40 19.29 55.84
C TYR A 465 -10.23 19.69 54.37
N ILE A 466 -10.07 20.97 54.06
CA ILE A 466 -9.81 21.50 52.71
C ILE A 466 -8.54 20.87 52.17
N TRP A 467 -7.46 20.89 52.94
CA TRP A 467 -6.18 20.31 52.54
C TRP A 467 -6.30 18.81 52.28
N ASN A 468 -6.98 18.07 53.16
CA ASN A 468 -7.17 16.64 52.98
C ASN A 468 -8.09 16.33 51.78
N GLY A 469 -9.13 17.14 51.54
CA GLY A 469 -10.03 17.01 50.39
C GLY A 469 -9.35 17.32 49.06
N TYR A 470 -8.58 18.41 49.02
CA TYR A 470 -7.73 18.77 47.88
C TYR A 470 -6.69 17.68 47.59
N LEU A 471 -6.12 17.06 48.63
CA LEU A 471 -5.19 15.95 48.45
C LEU A 471 -5.86 14.63 48.07
N SER A 472 -7.11 14.39 48.45
CA SER A 472 -7.79 13.11 48.20
C SER A 472 -8.42 13.03 46.82
N ASP A 473 -8.92 14.14 46.27
CA ASP A 473 -9.56 14.19 44.95
C ASP A 473 -8.84 15.20 44.04
N ASN A 474 -8.15 14.69 43.02
CA ASN A 474 -7.45 15.49 42.00
C ASN A 474 -8.34 16.44 41.22
N ARG A 475 -9.65 16.20 41.25
CA ARG A 475 -10.58 17.02 40.51
C ARG A 475 -10.85 18.34 41.25
N LYS A 476 -10.62 18.37 42.57
CA LYS A 476 -10.87 19.54 43.41
C LYS A 476 -9.75 20.56 43.26
N GLU A 477 -10.15 21.82 43.21
CA GLU A 477 -9.22 22.93 43.00
C GLU A 477 -9.20 23.84 44.23
N LEU A 478 -8.00 24.23 44.65
CA LEU A 478 -7.77 25.11 45.79
C LEU A 478 -7.11 26.41 45.32
N LEU A 479 -7.76 27.53 45.60
CA LEU A 479 -7.24 28.87 45.44
C LEU A 479 -7.01 29.50 46.82
N VAL A 480 -5.79 29.96 47.08
CA VAL A 480 -5.47 30.75 48.27
C VAL A 480 -5.34 32.21 47.88
N LEU A 481 -6.13 33.08 48.52
CA LEU A 481 -6.05 34.52 48.36
C LEU A 481 -5.25 35.09 49.53
N ASN A 482 -4.05 35.57 49.24
CA ASN A 482 -3.14 36.11 50.24
C ASN A 482 -3.50 37.58 50.52
N TYR A 483 -4.34 37.80 51.52
CA TYR A 483 -4.89 39.11 51.86
C TYR A 483 -3.84 40.03 52.50
N ASP A 484 -3.08 39.52 53.47
CA ASP A 484 -2.06 40.30 54.20
C ASP A 484 -0.64 40.19 53.58
N LEU A 485 -0.53 39.67 52.35
CA LEU A 485 0.75 39.52 51.64
C LEU A 485 1.81 38.74 52.43
N LEU A 486 1.38 37.69 53.13
CA LEU A 486 2.23 36.88 54.01
C LEU A 486 3.29 36.14 53.21
N LYS A 487 4.54 36.17 53.69
CA LYS A 487 5.61 35.38 53.10
C LYS A 487 5.51 33.94 53.60
N PRO A 488 6.03 32.95 52.84
CA PRO A 488 6.11 31.57 53.32
C PRO A 488 6.94 31.38 54.59
N SER A 489 7.71 32.37 55.05
CA SER A 489 8.38 32.35 56.36
C SER A 489 7.42 32.59 57.52
N ASP A 490 6.35 33.36 57.27
CA ASP A 490 5.48 33.94 58.29
C ASP A 490 4.33 32.99 58.64
N VAL A 491 4.19 31.90 57.87
CA VAL A 491 3.14 30.90 58.04
C VAL A 491 3.65 29.70 58.83
N PRO A 492 3.11 29.42 60.02
CA PRO A 492 3.60 28.31 60.86
C PRO A 492 3.33 26.94 60.22
N CYS A 493 2.14 26.77 59.62
CA CYS A 493 1.71 25.52 59.02
C CYS A 493 2.56 25.14 57.79
N SER A 494 3.28 24.02 57.85
CA SER A 494 4.10 23.51 56.74
C SER A 494 3.30 23.22 55.47
N LYS A 495 2.04 22.79 55.61
CA LYS A 495 1.13 22.52 54.49
C LYS A 495 0.74 23.82 53.76
N MET A 496 0.34 24.84 54.51
CA MET A 496 -0.02 26.15 53.95
C MET A 496 1.20 26.84 53.30
N ARG A 497 2.39 26.72 53.91
CA ARG A 497 3.66 27.18 53.30
C ARG A 497 3.95 26.54 51.94
N ALA A 498 3.62 25.27 51.78
CA ALA A 498 3.80 24.57 50.51
C ALA A 498 2.86 25.14 49.43
N VAL A 499 1.60 25.43 49.78
CA VAL A 499 0.63 26.04 48.87
C VAL A 499 1.07 27.45 48.48
N LEU A 500 1.55 28.27 49.41
CA LEU A 500 2.07 29.62 49.09
C LEU A 500 3.26 29.63 48.13
N ARG A 501 4.07 28.57 48.11
CA ARG A 501 5.25 28.50 47.22
C ARG A 501 4.95 27.97 45.83
N ALA A 502 3.98 27.06 45.71
CA ALA A 502 3.82 26.26 44.50
C ALA A 502 2.36 25.97 44.11
N GLY A 503 1.39 26.44 44.89
CA GLY A 503 -0.04 26.28 44.61
C GLY A 503 -0.64 27.46 43.85
N ASN A 504 -1.95 27.42 43.65
CA ASN A 504 -2.69 28.54 43.07
C ASN A 504 -2.90 29.60 44.15
N VAL A 505 -2.02 30.60 44.16
CA VAL A 505 -2.08 31.74 45.07
C VAL A 505 -2.18 33.03 44.29
N VAL A 506 -3.00 33.95 44.79
CA VAL A 506 -3.10 35.32 44.28
C VAL A 506 -2.97 36.27 45.46
N ASP A 507 -2.01 37.17 45.35
CA ASP A 507 -1.86 38.27 46.29
C ASP A 507 -2.99 39.29 46.07
N PHE A 508 -3.59 39.77 47.16
CA PHE A 508 -4.78 40.62 47.07
C PHE A 508 -4.48 42.01 46.46
N ASP A 509 -3.21 42.43 46.49
CA ASP A 509 -2.70 43.65 45.84
C ASP A 509 -2.77 43.60 44.30
N ALA A 510 -2.88 42.41 43.71
CA ALA A 510 -3.02 42.21 42.26
C ALA A 510 -4.33 42.78 41.70
N GLY A 511 -5.27 43.16 42.57
CA GLY A 511 -6.52 43.82 42.21
C GLY A 511 -7.66 42.88 41.88
N GLU A 512 -8.88 43.37 42.06
CA GLU A 512 -10.14 42.61 41.94
C GLU A 512 -10.25 41.87 40.60
N ASN A 513 -9.98 42.54 39.48
CA ASN A 513 -10.06 41.93 38.15
C ASN A 513 -9.10 40.74 37.97
N THR A 514 -7.91 40.80 38.59
CA THR A 514 -6.92 39.72 38.54
C THR A 514 -7.38 38.53 39.37
N ILE A 515 -7.96 38.78 40.55
CA ILE A 515 -8.54 37.75 41.41
C ILE A 515 -9.71 37.05 40.70
N LEU A 516 -10.67 37.81 40.19
CA LEU A 516 -11.86 37.26 39.51
C LEU A 516 -11.49 36.51 38.22
N SER A 517 -10.56 37.04 37.42
CA SER A 517 -10.09 36.36 36.20
C SER A 517 -9.34 35.05 36.51
N LYS A 518 -8.55 35.01 37.59
CA LYS A 518 -7.91 33.77 38.04
C LYS A 518 -8.93 32.73 38.48
N ILE A 519 -9.99 33.15 39.18
CA ILE A 519 -11.09 32.27 39.60
C ILE A 519 -11.77 31.66 38.37
N VAL A 520 -12.12 32.46 37.36
CA VAL A 520 -12.71 31.96 36.12
C VAL A 520 -11.76 30.98 35.42
N LYS A 521 -10.48 31.33 35.31
CA LYS A 521 -9.48 30.48 34.67
C LYS A 521 -9.31 29.15 35.39
N LEU A 522 -9.41 29.12 36.72
CA LEU A 522 -9.26 27.92 37.52
C LEU A 522 -10.53 27.05 37.48
N PHE A 523 -11.71 27.67 37.53
CA PHE A 523 -12.98 26.98 37.69
C PHE A 523 -13.60 26.55 36.32
N HIS A 524 -13.21 27.17 35.20
CA HIS A 524 -13.73 26.83 33.86
C HIS A 524 -12.80 25.96 32.98
N THR A 525 -11.61 25.58 33.45
CA THR A 525 -10.62 24.77 32.69
C THR A 525 -11.06 23.33 32.34
N LEU A 526 -12.32 22.97 32.54
CA LEU A 526 -12.90 21.64 32.31
C LEU A 526 -14.09 21.63 31.33
N SER A 527 -14.15 22.59 30.40
CA SER A 527 -15.11 22.57 29.28
C SER A 527 -14.39 22.37 27.94
N PHE A 528 -13.81 21.18 27.73
CA PHE A 528 -13.50 20.62 26.42
C PHE A 528 -13.58 19.09 26.46
#